data_AF-A0A7L8V1B7-F1
#
_entry.id   AF-A0A7L8V1B7-F1
#
_cell.length_a   1.000
_cell.length_b   1.000
_cell.length_c   1.000
_cell.angle_alpha   90.00
_cell.angle_beta   90.00
_cell.angle_gamma   90.00
#
_symmetry.space_group_name_H-M   'P 1'
#
loop_
_entity.id
_entity.type
_entity.pdbx_description
1 polymer ?
#
loop_
_entity_poly.entity_id
_entity_poly.type
_entity_poly.pdbx_seq_one_letter_code
_entity_poly.pdbx_strand_id
1 'polypeptide(L)'
;MLVKKSLNANAVIAVDNQQQEFILFGKGIGYGKKNGDKVDESIVNQTFMPLNNTEIKEYVQLLEAIPITILDATRRIVSEAEKRLNTKLNPMLYIMLSDHLNFAIERAMTGINITNRAFWEMKNYYPEEFDLGLFALQVIEQQMNIVLPEEEAANIAFHLINAQTAEGIKKDGLNYANLISSMTTILRHSMGQNIDIESVHYQRFITHLKFFAERFFADKMLIDDNSKLFETVATAYPKATEVAFTIKDYLTTVYDKKMTKEELTFLIVHINRLRNAQEIDLKNKK
;
A
#
# COMPACT_ATOMS: atom_id res chain seq x y z
N MET A 1 0.08 7.57 31.26
CA MET A 1 -1.39 7.29 31.14
C MET A 1 -1.87 6.28 32.20
N LEU A 2 -3.18 6.15 32.43
CA LEU A 2 -3.78 5.15 33.34
C LEU A 2 -4.62 4.12 32.59
N VAL A 3 -4.51 2.84 32.95
CA VAL A 3 -5.32 1.76 32.36
C VAL A 3 -6.78 1.93 32.75
N LYS A 4 -7.68 1.98 31.77
CA LYS A 4 -9.13 1.95 31.97
C LYS A 4 -9.70 0.54 31.86
N LYS A 5 -9.24 -0.23 30.87
CA LYS A 5 -9.65 -1.62 30.62
C LYS A 5 -8.49 -2.41 29.99
N SER A 6 -8.24 -3.64 30.45
CA SER A 6 -7.38 -4.57 29.74
C SER A 6 -8.21 -5.30 28.67
N LEU A 7 -7.76 -5.28 27.42
CA LEU A 7 -8.42 -5.99 26.32
C LEU A 7 -7.88 -7.41 26.21
N ASN A 8 -6.55 -7.53 26.20
CA ASN A 8 -5.83 -8.79 26.27
C ASN A 8 -4.40 -8.54 26.77
N ALA A 9 -3.52 -9.55 26.80
CA ALA A 9 -2.18 -9.35 27.36
C ALA A 9 -1.31 -8.35 26.57
N ASN A 10 -1.67 -8.05 25.31
CA ASN A 10 -0.91 -7.17 24.41
C ASN A 10 -1.64 -5.87 24.02
N ALA A 11 -2.85 -5.64 24.54
CA ALA A 11 -3.63 -4.44 24.25
C ALA A 11 -4.43 -3.96 25.47
N VAL A 12 -4.44 -2.65 25.71
CA VAL A 12 -5.22 -2.01 26.78
C VAL A 12 -5.90 -0.73 26.27
N ILE A 13 -7.06 -0.40 26.85
CA ILE A 13 -7.61 0.95 26.79
C ILE A 13 -7.04 1.73 27.96
N ALA A 14 -6.40 2.85 27.68
CA ALA A 14 -5.87 3.78 28.65
C ALA A 14 -6.51 5.16 28.51
N VAL A 15 -6.45 5.96 29.56
CA VAL A 15 -6.84 7.37 29.56
C VAL A 15 -5.64 8.24 29.91
N ASP A 16 -5.57 9.40 29.27
CA ASP A 16 -4.59 10.42 29.60
C ASP A 16 -5.10 11.38 30.69
N ASN A 17 -4.33 12.43 30.96
CA ASN A 17 -4.67 13.44 31.98
C ASN A 17 -5.90 14.29 31.60
N GLN A 18 -6.29 14.31 30.32
CA GLN A 18 -7.45 15.04 29.80
C GLN A 18 -8.69 14.15 29.68
N GLN A 19 -8.66 12.91 30.20
CA GLN A 19 -9.72 11.90 30.05
C GLN A 19 -9.93 11.43 28.60
N GLN A 20 -8.97 11.70 27.71
CA GLN A 20 -9.01 11.18 26.36
C GLN A 20 -8.61 9.69 26.38
N GLU A 21 -9.42 8.86 25.73
CA GLU A 21 -9.18 7.42 25.64
C GLU A 21 -8.21 7.08 24.51
N PHE A 22 -7.35 6.10 24.75
CA PHE A 22 -6.39 5.57 23.79
C PHE A 22 -6.39 4.04 23.84
N ILE A 23 -6.25 3.40 22.68
CA ILE A 23 -5.84 2.00 22.61
C ILE A 23 -4.32 1.97 22.56
N LEU A 24 -3.72 1.20 23.45
CA LEU A 24 -2.29 0.98 23.52
C LEU A 24 -1.98 -0.46 23.14
N PHE A 25 -1.13 -0.65 22.14
CA PHE A 25 -0.61 -1.96 21.75
C PHE A 25 0.83 -2.12 22.23
N GLY A 26 1.17 -3.23 22.84
CA GLY A 26 2.54 -3.51 23.30
C GLY A 26 2.66 -4.89 23.90
N LYS A 27 3.79 -5.58 23.68
CA LYS A 27 3.97 -6.94 24.19
C LYS A 27 3.88 -6.95 25.73
N GLY A 28 2.92 -7.70 26.28
CA GLY A 28 2.68 -7.81 27.72
C GLY A 28 2.06 -6.57 28.39
N ILE A 29 1.66 -5.55 27.63
CA ILE A 29 1.16 -4.28 28.19
C ILE A 29 -0.11 -4.45 29.04
N GLY A 30 -0.96 -5.42 28.72
CA GLY A 30 -2.20 -5.70 29.43
C GLY A 30 -2.12 -6.87 30.40
N TYR A 31 -0.96 -7.55 30.48
CA TYR A 31 -0.78 -8.70 31.35
C TYR A 31 -0.84 -8.27 32.83
N GLY A 32 -1.83 -8.80 33.56
CA GLY A 32 -2.02 -8.52 34.98
C GLY A 32 -2.47 -7.09 35.32
N LYS A 33 -2.75 -6.24 34.32
CA LYS A 33 -3.19 -4.86 34.54
C LYS A 33 -4.66 -4.78 34.94
N LYS A 34 -4.95 -3.90 35.90
CA LYS A 34 -6.29 -3.56 36.38
C LYS A 34 -6.62 -2.10 36.09
N ASN A 35 -7.92 -1.77 36.17
CA ASN A 35 -8.37 -0.39 36.06
C ASN A 35 -7.69 0.49 37.13
N GLY A 36 -7.13 1.61 36.71
CA GLY A 36 -6.36 2.55 37.54
C GLY A 36 -4.85 2.29 37.56
N ASP A 37 -4.36 1.17 37.02
CA ASP A 37 -2.92 0.91 36.99
C ASP A 37 -2.20 1.89 36.07
N LYS A 38 -0.97 2.27 36.44
CA LYS A 38 -0.12 3.05 35.54
C LYS A 38 0.30 2.20 34.34
N VAL A 39 0.16 2.79 33.16
CA VAL A 39 0.77 2.28 31.93
C VAL A 39 2.27 2.53 32.02
N ASP A 40 3.06 1.48 31.78
CA ASP A 40 4.51 1.61 31.68
C ASP A 40 4.86 2.05 30.27
N GLU A 41 5.13 3.35 30.07
CA GLU A 41 5.45 3.94 28.76
C GLU A 41 6.81 3.49 28.20
N SER A 42 7.63 2.78 29.00
CA SER A 42 8.94 2.27 28.58
C SER A 42 8.89 0.96 27.79
N ILE A 43 7.71 0.33 27.66
CA ILE A 43 7.54 -0.89 26.86
C ILE A 43 7.76 -0.54 25.38
N VAL A 44 8.93 -0.92 24.88
CA VAL A 44 9.41 -0.68 23.51
C VAL A 44 8.37 -1.23 22.52
N ASN A 45 7.85 -0.35 21.65
CA ASN A 45 6.80 -0.58 20.62
C ASN A 45 5.35 -0.24 21.01
N GLN A 46 5.13 0.71 21.92
CA GLN A 46 3.79 1.24 22.16
C GLN A 46 3.25 2.04 20.97
N THR A 47 2.15 1.57 20.39
CA THR A 47 1.36 2.36 19.43
C THR A 47 0.14 2.93 20.14
N PHE A 48 -0.05 4.24 20.02
CA PHE A 48 -1.13 5.00 20.64
C PHE A 48 -2.17 5.33 19.59
N MET A 49 -3.40 4.88 19.77
CA MET A 49 -4.51 5.22 18.89
C MET A 49 -5.61 5.96 19.68
N PRO A 50 -5.86 7.25 19.40
CA PRO A 50 -6.94 7.99 20.04
C PRO A 50 -8.32 7.39 19.73
N LEU A 51 -9.12 7.14 20.76
CA LEU A 51 -10.51 6.67 20.66
C LEU A 51 -11.48 7.86 20.49
N ASN A 52 -11.24 8.69 19.48
CA ASN A 52 -12.00 9.94 19.30
C ASN A 52 -13.27 9.75 18.45
N ASN A 53 -13.46 8.58 17.83
CA ASN A 53 -14.51 8.34 16.85
C ASN A 53 -15.32 7.08 17.18
N THR A 54 -16.63 7.10 16.95
CA THR A 54 -17.56 6.00 17.27
C THR A 54 -17.17 4.70 16.57
N GLU A 55 -16.66 4.78 15.34
CA GLU A 55 -16.17 3.65 14.55
C GLU A 55 -15.10 2.84 15.30
N ILE A 56 -14.16 3.51 15.97
CA ILE A 56 -13.04 2.82 16.66
C ILE A 56 -13.57 1.94 17.80
N LYS A 57 -14.67 2.32 18.46
CA LYS A 57 -15.27 1.53 19.53
C LYS A 57 -15.86 0.21 19.03
N GLU A 58 -16.37 0.17 17.80
CA GLU A 58 -16.85 -1.06 17.17
C GLU A 58 -15.67 -2.00 16.86
N TYR A 59 -14.57 -1.43 16.35
CA TYR A 59 -13.33 -2.18 16.07
C TYR A 59 -12.64 -2.74 17.32
N VAL A 60 -12.79 -2.10 18.49
CA VAL A 60 -12.26 -2.61 19.77
C VAL A 60 -12.83 -3.98 20.11
N GLN A 61 -14.10 -4.26 19.79
CA GLN A 61 -14.70 -5.56 20.08
C GLN A 61 -14.07 -6.69 19.25
N LEU A 62 -13.63 -6.40 18.02
CA LEU A 62 -12.94 -7.37 17.18
C LEU A 62 -11.61 -7.80 17.82
N LEU A 63 -10.90 -6.88 18.47
CA LEU A 63 -9.63 -7.19 19.13
C LEU A 63 -9.76 -8.15 20.32
N GLU A 64 -10.93 -8.25 20.94
CA GLU A 64 -11.18 -9.20 22.03
C GLU A 64 -11.34 -10.64 21.51
N ALA A 65 -11.85 -10.81 20.29
CA ALA A 65 -12.05 -12.12 19.66
C ALA A 65 -10.78 -12.66 18.99
N ILE A 66 -9.84 -11.79 18.62
CA ILE A 66 -8.64 -12.19 17.88
C ILE A 66 -7.61 -12.87 18.82
N PRO A 67 -7.10 -14.07 18.46
CA PRO A 67 -6.05 -14.75 19.21
C PRO A 67 -4.81 -13.88 19.45
N ILE A 68 -4.25 -13.97 20.66
CA ILE A 68 -3.10 -13.14 21.05
C ILE A 68 -1.86 -13.37 20.19
N THR A 69 -1.70 -14.60 19.67
CA THR A 69 -0.64 -14.96 18.74
C THR A 69 -0.72 -14.15 17.45
N ILE A 70 -1.94 -13.87 16.95
CA ILE A 70 -2.17 -13.05 15.75
C ILE A 70 -1.85 -11.59 16.03
N LEU A 71 -2.26 -11.06 17.19
CA LEU A 71 -1.92 -9.69 17.58
C LEU A 71 -0.39 -9.50 17.71
N ASP A 72 0.31 -10.49 18.25
CA ASP A 72 1.77 -10.49 18.32
C ASP A 72 2.43 -10.58 16.94
N ALA A 73 1.89 -11.39 16.03
CA ALA A 73 2.32 -11.45 14.63
C ALA A 73 2.16 -10.08 13.95
N THR A 74 0.97 -9.49 14.02
CA THR A 74 0.66 -8.16 13.48
C THR A 74 1.65 -7.13 13.99
N ARG A 75 1.90 -7.08 15.31
CA ARG A 75 2.86 -6.13 15.90
C ARG A 75 4.27 -6.31 15.31
N ARG A 76 4.73 -7.55 15.14
CA ARG A 76 6.05 -7.84 14.56
C ARG A 76 6.11 -7.41 13.09
N ILE A 77 5.05 -7.65 12.33
CA ILE A 77 4.92 -7.26 10.92
C ILE A 77 4.95 -5.74 10.77
N VAL A 78 4.08 -5.03 11.52
CA VAL A 78 4.00 -3.57 11.46
C VAL A 78 5.31 -2.93 11.90
N SER A 79 5.94 -3.44 12.96
CA SER A 79 7.23 -2.92 13.44
C SER A 79 8.35 -3.08 12.40
N GLU A 80 8.41 -4.21 11.71
CA GLU A 80 9.38 -4.42 10.63
C GLU A 80 9.05 -3.55 9.41
N ALA A 81 7.77 -3.38 9.08
CA ALA A 81 7.31 -2.52 8.00
C ALA A 81 7.68 -1.05 8.23
N GLU A 82 7.41 -0.50 9.42
CA GLU A 82 7.82 0.87 9.76
C GLU A 82 9.34 1.08 9.62
N LYS A 83 10.12 0.06 10.02
CA LYS A 83 11.58 0.10 9.94
C LYS A 83 12.08 0.05 8.49
N ARG A 84 11.56 -0.86 7.66
CA ARG A 84 11.99 -1.03 6.27
C ARG A 84 11.52 0.11 5.36
N LEU A 85 10.28 0.55 5.54
CA LEU A 85 9.68 1.65 4.76
C LEU A 85 10.11 3.02 5.28
N ASN A 86 10.82 3.07 6.41
CA ASN A 86 11.28 4.30 7.07
C ASN A 86 10.17 5.35 7.24
N THR A 87 8.98 4.89 7.65
CA THR A 87 7.80 5.73 7.81
C THR A 87 6.95 5.24 8.98
N LYS A 88 6.20 6.16 9.58
CA LYS A 88 5.19 5.80 10.57
C LYS A 88 3.91 5.39 9.86
N LEU A 89 3.38 4.23 10.25
CA LEU A 89 2.16 3.68 9.67
C LEU A 89 0.97 4.11 10.51
N ASN A 90 -0.17 4.33 9.85
CA ASN A 90 -1.41 4.67 10.51
C ASN A 90 -1.75 3.59 11.56
N PRO A 91 -1.95 3.95 12.85
CA PRO A 91 -2.27 2.99 13.91
C PRO A 91 -3.47 2.08 13.63
N MET A 92 -4.42 2.52 12.79
CA MET A 92 -5.56 1.71 12.37
C MET A 92 -5.14 0.39 11.69
N LEU A 93 -3.93 0.35 11.12
CA LEU A 93 -3.35 -0.86 10.53
C LEU A 93 -3.31 -2.03 11.52
N TYR A 94 -3.05 -1.78 12.80
CA TYR A 94 -3.00 -2.86 13.80
C TYR A 94 -4.32 -3.62 13.91
N ILE A 95 -5.44 -2.91 13.78
CA ILE A 95 -6.77 -3.51 13.81
C ILE A 95 -7.04 -4.23 12.48
N MET A 96 -6.93 -3.49 11.36
CA MET A 96 -7.28 -4.00 10.04
C MET A 96 -6.45 -5.20 9.62
N LEU A 97 -5.14 -5.18 9.89
CA LEU A 97 -4.26 -6.29 9.56
C LEU A 97 -4.51 -7.48 10.49
N SER A 98 -4.78 -7.27 11.78
CA SER A 98 -5.09 -8.38 12.68
C SER A 98 -6.39 -9.10 12.29
N ASP A 99 -7.42 -8.34 11.90
CA ASP A 99 -8.67 -8.89 11.40
C ASP A 99 -8.46 -9.68 10.09
N HIS A 100 -7.73 -9.09 9.12
CA HIS A 100 -7.38 -9.76 7.86
C HIS A 100 -6.61 -11.07 8.09
N LEU A 101 -5.59 -11.05 8.96
CA LEU A 101 -4.80 -12.23 9.26
C LEU A 101 -5.64 -13.31 9.96
N ASN A 102 -6.49 -12.92 10.92
CA ASN A 102 -7.41 -13.86 11.56
C ASN A 102 -8.29 -14.57 10.53
N PHE A 103 -8.92 -13.80 9.65
CA PHE A 103 -9.77 -14.36 8.61
C PHE A 103 -9.00 -15.19 7.57
N ALA A 104 -7.80 -14.76 7.16
CA ALA A 104 -6.94 -15.51 6.24
C ALA A 104 -6.54 -16.88 6.83
N ILE A 105 -6.23 -16.92 8.12
CA ILE A 105 -5.89 -18.14 8.85
C ILE A 105 -7.11 -19.06 8.97
N GLU A 106 -8.27 -18.55 9.38
CA GLU A 106 -9.51 -19.32 9.44
C GLU A 106 -9.87 -19.95 8.09
N ARG A 107 -9.69 -19.19 6.99
CA ARG A 107 -9.88 -19.70 5.63
C ARG A 107 -8.89 -20.79 5.26
N ALA A 108 -7.61 -20.60 5.55
CA ALA A 108 -6.59 -21.61 5.27
C ALA A 108 -6.86 -22.92 6.01
N MET A 109 -7.29 -22.84 7.28
CA MET A 109 -7.66 -24.00 8.09
C MET A 109 -8.89 -24.75 7.57
N THR A 110 -9.78 -24.06 6.85
CA THR A 110 -10.99 -24.63 6.23
C THR A 110 -10.78 -25.03 4.76
N GLY A 111 -9.56 -24.87 4.23
CA GLY A 111 -9.21 -25.23 2.85
C GLY A 111 -9.73 -24.28 1.77
N ILE A 112 -10.11 -23.05 2.15
CA ILE A 112 -10.62 -22.04 1.22
C ILE A 112 -9.45 -21.17 0.72
N ASN A 113 -9.06 -21.38 -0.54
CA ASN A 113 -8.07 -20.54 -1.21
C ASN A 113 -8.75 -19.38 -1.95
N ILE A 114 -8.25 -18.16 -1.76
CA ILE A 114 -8.68 -16.99 -2.52
C ILE A 114 -7.54 -16.54 -3.43
N THR A 115 -7.87 -16.33 -4.70
CA THR A 115 -6.98 -15.69 -5.67
C THR A 115 -7.05 -14.18 -5.51
N ASN A 116 -5.92 -13.52 -5.28
CA ASN A 116 -5.86 -12.07 -5.27
C ASN A 116 -5.84 -11.52 -6.71
N ARG A 117 -6.82 -10.66 -7.05
CA ARG A 117 -6.94 -10.05 -8.38
C ARG A 117 -5.81 -9.08 -8.73
N ALA A 118 -5.08 -8.57 -7.73
CA ALA A 118 -4.00 -7.60 -7.88
C ALA A 118 -2.63 -8.16 -7.46
N PHE A 119 -2.48 -9.50 -7.41
CA PHE A 119 -1.23 -10.14 -6.98
C PHE A 119 -0.03 -9.69 -7.81
N TRP A 120 -0.18 -9.74 -9.14
CA TRP A 120 0.89 -9.37 -10.06
C TRP A 120 1.24 -7.88 -9.92
N GLU A 121 0.24 -7.02 -9.79
CA GLU A 121 0.41 -5.59 -9.62
C GLU A 121 1.14 -5.26 -8.32
N MET A 122 0.76 -5.86 -7.19
CA MET A 122 1.45 -5.65 -5.92
C MET A 122 2.91 -6.10 -6.00
N LYS A 123 3.15 -7.30 -6.58
CA LYS A 123 4.50 -7.85 -6.73
C LYS A 123 5.42 -6.97 -7.58
N ASN A 124 4.91 -6.42 -8.68
CA ASN A 124 5.75 -5.67 -9.64
C ASN A 124 5.79 -4.17 -9.37
N TYR A 125 4.74 -3.59 -8.81
CA TYR A 125 4.68 -2.14 -8.59
C TYR A 125 4.99 -1.75 -7.16
N TYR A 126 4.75 -2.61 -6.18
CA TYR A 126 5.02 -2.36 -4.76
C TYR A 126 5.93 -3.47 -4.19
N PRO A 127 7.14 -3.66 -4.75
CA PRO A 127 7.99 -4.80 -4.40
C PRO A 127 8.43 -4.77 -2.93
N GLU A 128 8.70 -3.59 -2.36
CA GLU A 128 9.09 -3.47 -0.94
C GLU A 128 7.93 -3.87 0.00
N GLU A 129 6.71 -3.43 -0.29
CA GLU A 129 5.53 -3.81 0.48
C GLU A 129 5.13 -5.28 0.25
N PHE A 130 5.34 -5.81 -0.96
CA PHE A 130 5.13 -7.22 -1.27
C PHE A 130 6.13 -8.11 -0.51
N ASP A 131 7.40 -7.74 -0.46
CA ASP A 131 8.43 -8.44 0.32
C ASP A 131 8.13 -8.42 1.83
N LEU A 132 7.56 -7.33 2.34
CA LEU A 132 7.03 -7.27 3.70
C LEU A 132 5.82 -8.19 3.89
N GLY A 133 4.98 -8.33 2.87
CA GLY A 133 3.92 -9.34 2.81
C GLY A 133 4.47 -10.76 2.91
N LEU A 134 5.52 -11.10 2.16
CA LEU A 134 6.19 -12.40 2.24
C LEU A 134 6.79 -12.63 3.63
N PHE A 135 7.44 -11.61 4.21
CA PHE A 135 7.92 -11.65 5.59
C PHE A 135 6.79 -11.93 6.58
N ALA A 136 5.60 -11.34 6.37
CA ALA A 136 4.45 -11.60 7.22
C ALA A 136 3.99 -13.06 7.13
N LEU A 137 3.98 -13.67 5.94
CA LEU A 137 3.67 -15.09 5.80
C LEU A 137 4.66 -15.97 6.58
N GLN A 138 5.96 -15.64 6.56
CA GLN A 138 6.98 -16.33 7.35
C GLN A 138 6.76 -16.18 8.86
N VAL A 139 6.34 -15.00 9.33
CA VAL A 139 6.03 -14.79 10.75
C VAL A 139 4.87 -15.68 11.19
N ILE A 140 3.83 -15.79 10.36
CA ILE A 140 2.64 -16.61 10.64
C ILE A 140 3.02 -18.10 10.67
N GLU A 141 3.78 -18.57 9.68
CA GLU A 141 4.26 -19.95 9.64
C GLU A 141 5.08 -20.29 10.89
N GLN A 142 6.02 -19.43 11.28
CA GLN A 142 6.87 -19.63 12.46
C GLN A 142 6.09 -19.68 13.79
N GLN A 143 5.05 -18.86 13.94
CA GLN A 143 4.34 -18.70 15.21
C GLN A 143 3.15 -19.64 15.36
N MET A 144 2.55 -20.07 14.25
CA MET A 144 1.28 -20.78 14.25
C MET A 144 1.35 -22.11 13.50
N ASN A 145 2.46 -22.39 12.79
CA ASN A 145 2.62 -23.58 11.96
C ASN A 145 1.54 -23.69 10.87
N ILE A 146 1.14 -22.54 10.32
CA ILE A 146 0.14 -22.41 9.25
C ILE A 146 0.82 -21.76 8.05
N VAL A 147 0.75 -22.45 6.91
CA VAL A 147 1.28 -21.96 5.64
C VAL A 147 0.15 -21.28 4.88
N LEU A 148 0.26 -19.98 4.69
CA LEU A 148 -0.65 -19.20 3.85
C LEU A 148 -0.13 -19.16 2.41
N PRO A 149 -1.02 -19.05 1.40
CA PRO A 149 -0.61 -18.93 0.01
C PRO A 149 0.11 -17.59 -0.25
N GLU A 150 1.02 -17.56 -1.24
CA GLU A 150 1.81 -16.37 -1.60
C GLU A 150 0.89 -15.18 -1.93
N GLU A 151 -0.31 -15.43 -2.45
CA GLU A 151 -1.31 -14.43 -2.78
C GLU A 151 -1.75 -13.57 -1.59
N GLU A 152 -1.63 -14.08 -0.35
CA GLU A 152 -1.89 -13.28 0.85
C GLU A 152 -0.82 -12.20 1.07
N ALA A 153 0.40 -12.38 0.56
CA ALA A 153 1.43 -11.33 0.62
C ALA A 153 0.97 -10.06 -0.10
N ALA A 154 0.24 -10.18 -1.22
CA ALA A 154 -0.32 -9.03 -1.92
C ALA A 154 -1.44 -8.33 -1.14
N ASN A 155 -2.27 -9.06 -0.38
CA ASN A 155 -3.27 -8.44 0.49
C ASN A 155 -2.60 -7.69 1.65
N ILE A 156 -1.57 -8.29 2.26
CA ILE A 156 -0.80 -7.66 3.32
C ILE A 156 -0.10 -6.40 2.80
N ALA A 157 0.54 -6.47 1.63
CA ALA A 157 1.13 -5.31 0.97
C ALA A 157 0.11 -4.18 0.77
N PHE A 158 -1.10 -4.51 0.33
CA PHE A 158 -2.19 -3.53 0.20
C PHE A 158 -2.54 -2.84 1.52
N HIS A 159 -2.65 -3.60 2.63
CA HIS A 159 -2.85 -3.00 3.95
C HIS A 159 -1.72 -2.04 4.35
N LEU A 160 -0.45 -2.43 4.07
CA LEU A 160 0.71 -1.59 4.35
C LEU A 160 0.69 -0.28 3.54
N ILE A 161 0.42 -0.36 2.23
CA ILE A 161 0.34 0.82 1.35
C ILE A 161 -0.72 1.82 1.85
N ASN A 162 -1.91 1.33 2.20
CA ASN A 162 -2.98 2.19 2.69
C ASN A 162 -2.64 2.83 4.05
N ALA A 163 -1.81 2.15 4.85
CA ALA A 163 -1.35 2.64 6.14
C ALA A 163 -0.18 3.63 6.06
N GLN A 164 0.53 3.74 4.93
CA GLN A 164 1.59 4.74 4.70
C GLN A 164 1.05 6.17 4.51
N THR A 165 -0.22 6.42 4.84
CA THR A 165 -0.88 7.70 4.64
C THR A 165 -0.47 8.73 5.70
N ALA A 166 0.23 9.77 5.26
CA ALA A 166 0.40 11.00 6.03
C ALA A 166 -0.97 11.70 6.21
N GLU A 167 -1.12 12.40 7.34
CA GLU A 167 -2.31 13.14 7.79
C GLU A 167 -3.25 13.59 6.65
N GLY A 168 -4.36 12.86 6.47
CA GLY A 168 -5.53 13.34 5.71
C GLY A 168 -5.67 12.93 4.24
N ILE A 169 -4.69 12.25 3.62
CA ILE A 169 -4.85 11.73 2.24
C ILE A 169 -5.03 10.21 2.29
N LYS A 170 -6.23 9.70 1.99
CA LYS A 170 -6.43 8.25 1.77
C LYS A 170 -5.70 7.85 0.48
N LYS A 171 -4.60 7.09 0.59
CA LYS A 171 -4.02 6.37 -0.55
C LYS A 171 -4.92 5.16 -0.81
N ASP A 172 -5.36 5.02 -2.05
CA ASP A 172 -6.12 3.86 -2.52
C ASP A 172 -5.17 2.99 -3.35
N GLY A 173 -4.38 2.16 -2.66
CA GLY A 173 -3.30 1.40 -3.30
C GLY A 173 -3.80 0.47 -4.41
N LEU A 174 -5.04 -0.04 -4.32
CA LEU A 174 -5.63 -0.94 -5.30
C LEU A 174 -6.02 -0.19 -6.56
N ASN A 175 -6.69 0.95 -6.41
CA ASN A 175 -7.01 1.79 -7.57
C ASN A 175 -5.76 2.31 -8.26
N TYR A 176 -4.69 2.61 -7.50
CA TYR A 176 -3.42 3.04 -8.09
C TYR A 176 -2.77 1.90 -8.87
N ALA A 177 -2.68 0.72 -8.27
CA ALA A 177 -2.13 -0.47 -8.91
C ALA A 177 -2.88 -0.84 -10.19
N ASN A 178 -4.22 -0.82 -10.16
CA ASN A 178 -5.05 -1.09 -11.33
C ASN A 178 -4.84 -0.07 -12.45
N LEU A 179 -4.77 1.22 -12.10
CA LEU A 179 -4.50 2.29 -13.07
C LEU A 179 -3.14 2.09 -13.75
N ILE A 180 -2.09 1.84 -12.96
CA ILE A 180 -0.73 1.57 -13.46
C ILE A 180 -0.72 0.32 -14.35
N SER A 181 -1.42 -0.75 -13.95
CA SER A 181 -1.56 -2.00 -14.72
C SER A 181 -2.19 -1.76 -16.08
N SER A 182 -3.30 -1.02 -16.13
CA SER A 182 -3.96 -0.68 -17.39
C SER A 182 -3.07 0.16 -18.31
N MET A 183 -2.40 1.19 -17.76
CA MET A 183 -1.50 2.05 -18.54
C MET A 183 -0.31 1.28 -19.10
N THR A 184 0.34 0.45 -18.30
CA THR A 184 1.48 -0.37 -18.74
C THR A 184 1.06 -1.49 -19.68
N THR A 185 -0.17 -2.01 -19.58
CA THR A 185 -0.73 -2.98 -20.52
C THR A 185 -0.94 -2.36 -21.89
N ILE A 186 -1.55 -1.17 -21.96
CA ILE A 186 -1.65 -0.40 -23.22
C ILE A 186 -0.26 -0.16 -23.81
N LEU A 187 0.69 0.29 -22.99
CA LEU A 187 2.07 0.52 -23.42
C LEU A 187 2.73 -0.73 -24.01
N ARG A 188 2.62 -1.88 -23.34
CA ARG A 188 3.16 -3.17 -23.82
C ARG A 188 2.56 -3.56 -25.16
N HIS A 189 1.24 -3.44 -25.31
CA HIS A 189 0.56 -3.75 -26.56
C HIS A 189 0.97 -2.80 -27.70
N SER A 190 1.01 -1.48 -27.45
CA SER A 190 1.40 -0.50 -28.46
C SER A 190 2.86 -0.60 -28.88
N MET A 191 3.74 -1.09 -28.00
CA MET A 191 5.16 -1.24 -28.31
C MET A 191 5.49 -2.55 -29.05
N GLY A 192 4.60 -3.56 -29.01
CA GLY A 192 4.79 -4.82 -29.72
C GLY A 192 6.05 -5.61 -29.32
N GLN A 193 6.63 -5.31 -28.15
CA GLN A 193 7.88 -5.89 -27.66
C GLN A 193 7.81 -6.14 -26.16
N ASN A 194 8.60 -7.12 -25.68
CA ASN A 194 8.75 -7.38 -24.25
C ASN A 194 9.53 -6.24 -23.60
N ILE A 195 8.90 -5.58 -22.63
CA ILE A 195 9.51 -4.53 -21.82
C ILE A 195 10.30 -5.19 -20.69
N ASP A 196 11.58 -4.84 -20.57
CA ASP A 196 12.40 -5.25 -19.43
C ASP A 196 11.95 -4.53 -18.15
N ILE A 197 11.23 -5.26 -17.30
CA ILE A 197 10.64 -4.74 -16.06
C ILE A 197 11.69 -4.49 -14.97
N GLU A 198 12.86 -5.12 -15.08
CA GLU A 198 13.97 -4.95 -14.13
C GLU A 198 14.85 -3.75 -14.51
N SER A 199 14.65 -3.17 -15.70
CA SER A 199 15.42 -2.02 -16.14
C SER A 199 15.16 -0.77 -15.30
N VAL A 200 16.22 0.01 -15.04
CA VAL A 200 16.12 1.30 -14.34
C VAL A 200 15.13 2.25 -15.03
N HIS A 201 15.03 2.16 -16.36
CA HIS A 201 14.10 2.97 -17.14
C HIS A 201 12.64 2.59 -16.88
N TYR A 202 12.34 1.30 -16.75
CA TYR A 202 11.00 0.83 -16.39
C TYR A 202 10.67 1.18 -14.94
N GLN A 203 11.56 0.92 -13.99
CA GLN A 203 11.34 1.27 -12.58
C GLN A 203 11.07 2.77 -12.41
N ARG A 204 11.84 3.62 -13.09
CA ARG A 204 11.61 5.07 -13.09
C ARG A 204 10.24 5.40 -13.69
N PHE A 205 9.86 4.77 -14.79
CA PHE A 205 8.53 4.95 -15.39
C PHE A 205 7.41 4.56 -14.42
N ILE A 206 7.50 3.43 -13.73
CA ILE A 206 6.52 3.01 -12.71
C ILE A 206 6.42 4.03 -11.58
N THR A 207 7.54 4.54 -11.06
CA THR A 207 7.54 5.61 -10.04
C THR A 207 6.78 6.85 -10.53
N HIS A 208 6.98 7.24 -11.78
CA HIS A 208 6.25 8.35 -12.38
C HIS A 208 4.75 8.07 -12.56
N LEU A 209 4.38 6.83 -12.89
CA LEU A 209 2.97 6.41 -12.93
C LEU A 209 2.33 6.39 -11.53
N LYS A 210 3.06 6.04 -10.47
CA LYS A 210 2.58 6.14 -9.08
C LYS A 210 2.22 7.58 -8.72
N PHE A 211 3.10 8.54 -9.04
CA PHE A 211 2.80 9.95 -8.81
C PHE A 211 1.64 10.46 -9.67
N PHE A 212 1.52 9.98 -10.91
CA PHE A 212 0.37 10.29 -11.76
C PHE A 212 -0.93 9.75 -11.14
N ALA A 213 -0.95 8.49 -10.67
CA ALA A 213 -2.11 7.88 -10.04
C ALA A 213 -2.55 8.66 -8.79
N GLU A 214 -1.59 9.03 -7.93
CA GLU A 214 -1.86 9.88 -6.76
C GLU A 214 -2.56 11.18 -7.16
N ARG A 215 -2.03 11.90 -8.16
CA ARG A 215 -2.64 13.16 -8.64
C ARG A 215 -3.99 12.94 -9.30
N PHE A 216 -4.13 11.86 -10.08
CA PHE A 216 -5.35 11.53 -10.83
C PHE A 216 -6.53 11.24 -9.90
N PHE A 217 -6.31 10.45 -8.84
CA PHE A 217 -7.36 10.13 -7.88
C PHE A 217 -7.59 11.24 -6.84
N ALA A 218 -6.59 12.09 -6.58
CA ALA A 218 -6.74 13.24 -5.69
C ALA A 218 -7.36 14.48 -6.36
N ASP A 219 -7.70 14.42 -7.66
CA ASP A 219 -8.15 15.57 -8.46
C ASP A 219 -7.16 16.76 -8.44
N LYS A 220 -5.86 16.44 -8.43
CA LYS A 220 -4.73 17.38 -8.39
C LYS A 220 -3.79 17.19 -9.59
N MET A 221 -4.36 16.89 -10.76
CA MET A 221 -3.56 16.78 -12.00
C MET A 221 -2.80 18.08 -12.27
N LEU A 222 -1.61 17.96 -12.86
CA LEU A 222 -0.78 19.11 -13.18
C LEU A 222 -1.50 20.02 -14.17
N ILE A 223 -1.58 21.32 -13.86
CA ILE A 223 -2.14 22.33 -14.75
C ILE A 223 -1.01 23.29 -15.11
N ASP A 224 -0.76 23.42 -16.40
CA ASP A 224 0.04 24.49 -16.98
C ASP A 224 -0.69 25.02 -18.22
N ASP A 225 -0.67 26.34 -18.40
CA ASP A 225 -1.26 27.04 -19.55
C ASP A 225 -0.34 27.00 -20.79
N ASN A 226 0.88 26.48 -20.66
CA ASN A 226 1.89 26.56 -21.72
C ASN A 226 1.75 25.45 -22.78
N SER A 227 0.82 25.63 -23.72
CA SER A 227 0.57 24.66 -24.80
C SER A 227 1.79 24.34 -25.68
N LYS A 228 2.79 25.23 -25.70
CA LYS A 228 3.95 25.14 -26.58
C LYS A 228 4.88 23.98 -26.25
N LEU A 229 5.06 23.65 -24.97
CA LEU A 229 5.89 22.50 -24.57
C LEU A 229 5.25 21.20 -25.03
N PHE A 230 3.94 21.06 -24.79
CA PHE A 230 3.16 19.93 -25.28
C PHE A 230 3.27 19.76 -26.80
N GLU A 231 3.05 20.83 -27.57
CA GLU A 231 3.15 20.80 -29.03
C GLU A 231 4.54 20.39 -29.51
N THR A 232 5.59 20.90 -28.85
CA THR A 232 6.99 20.57 -29.16
C THR A 232 7.28 19.09 -28.92
N VAL A 233 6.92 18.58 -27.74
CA VAL A 233 7.16 17.19 -27.33
C VAL A 233 6.32 16.23 -28.18
N ALA A 234 5.05 16.58 -28.43
CA ALA A 234 4.12 15.77 -29.20
C ALA A 234 4.59 15.59 -30.66
N THR A 235 5.14 16.66 -31.24
CA THR A 235 5.71 16.66 -32.60
C THR A 235 7.05 15.93 -32.65
N ALA A 236 7.91 16.11 -31.65
CA ALA A 236 9.23 15.49 -31.59
C ALA A 236 9.17 13.96 -31.41
N TYR A 237 8.15 13.45 -30.70
CA TYR A 237 8.05 12.03 -30.33
C TYR A 237 6.72 11.40 -30.78
N PRO A 238 6.40 11.37 -32.09
CA PRO A 238 5.06 11.04 -32.58
C PRO A 238 4.56 9.66 -32.15
N LYS A 239 5.44 8.65 -32.14
CA LYS A 239 5.10 7.30 -31.67
C LYS A 239 4.78 7.26 -30.17
N ALA A 240 5.47 8.05 -29.34
CA ALA A 240 5.16 8.13 -27.90
C ALA A 240 3.87 8.92 -27.66
N THR A 241 3.60 9.94 -28.48
CA THR A 241 2.34 10.69 -28.50
C THR A 241 1.14 9.80 -28.77
N GLU A 242 1.25 8.91 -29.76
CA GLU A 242 0.19 7.96 -30.09
C GLU A 242 -0.19 7.08 -28.88
N VAL A 243 0.79 6.48 -28.22
CA VAL A 243 0.55 5.66 -27.02
C VAL A 243 -0.04 6.49 -25.87
N ALA A 244 0.49 7.69 -25.64
CA ALA A 244 -0.04 8.59 -24.59
C ALA A 244 -1.50 8.97 -24.86
N PHE A 245 -1.89 9.15 -26.13
CA PHE A 245 -3.27 9.42 -26.50
C PHE A 245 -4.17 8.20 -26.33
N THR A 246 -3.71 6.99 -26.66
CA THR A 246 -4.46 5.76 -26.37
C THR A 246 -4.73 5.62 -24.87
N ILE A 247 -3.72 5.89 -24.03
CA ILE A 247 -3.89 5.90 -22.58
C ILE A 247 -4.91 6.97 -22.15
N LYS A 248 -4.77 8.20 -22.65
CA LYS A 248 -5.69 9.31 -22.36
C LYS A 248 -7.14 8.97 -22.71
N ASP A 249 -7.38 8.38 -23.88
CA ASP A 249 -8.72 8.00 -24.33
C ASP A 249 -9.29 6.89 -23.44
N TYR A 250 -8.49 5.86 -23.13
CA TYR A 250 -8.88 4.80 -22.19
C TYR A 250 -9.27 5.36 -20.81
N LEU A 251 -8.45 6.25 -20.24
CA LEU A 251 -8.74 6.84 -18.93
C LEU A 251 -9.98 7.71 -18.94
N THR A 252 -10.21 8.44 -20.03
CA THR A 252 -11.45 9.21 -20.21
C THR A 252 -12.67 8.29 -20.25
N THR A 253 -12.59 7.16 -20.96
CA THR A 253 -13.70 6.19 -21.04
C THR A 253 -13.99 5.49 -19.71
N VAL A 254 -12.96 5.09 -18.97
CA VAL A 254 -13.14 4.27 -17.75
C VAL A 254 -13.47 5.11 -16.53
N TYR A 255 -12.90 6.31 -16.41
CA TYR A 255 -12.99 7.13 -15.19
C TYR A 255 -13.73 8.46 -15.39
N ASP A 256 -14.17 8.78 -16.60
CA ASP A 256 -14.80 10.07 -16.95
C ASP A 256 -13.93 11.29 -16.56
N LYS A 257 -12.60 11.13 -16.57
CA LYS A 257 -11.62 12.18 -16.25
C LYS A 257 -10.73 12.48 -17.43
N LYS A 258 -10.63 13.77 -17.78
CA LYS A 258 -9.76 14.27 -18.85
C LYS A 258 -8.36 14.54 -18.31
N MET A 259 -7.34 13.96 -18.92
CA MET A 259 -5.95 14.34 -18.63
C MET A 259 -5.64 15.74 -19.15
N THR A 260 -4.85 16.48 -18.39
CA THR A 260 -4.34 17.78 -18.81
C THR A 260 -3.23 17.62 -19.85
N LYS A 261 -2.93 18.71 -20.58
CA LYS A 261 -1.79 18.72 -21.52
C LYS A 261 -0.47 18.46 -20.81
N GLU A 262 -0.32 18.92 -19.57
CA GLU A 262 0.92 18.73 -18.81
C GLU A 262 1.14 17.27 -18.42
N GLU A 263 0.09 16.56 -17.98
CA GLU A 263 0.18 15.12 -17.73
C GLU A 263 0.47 14.35 -19.02
N LEU A 264 -0.08 14.78 -20.17
CA LEU A 264 0.23 14.21 -21.47
C LEU A 264 1.69 14.45 -21.86
N THR A 265 2.20 15.68 -21.76
CA THR A 265 3.60 16.02 -22.02
C THR A 265 4.53 15.12 -21.21
N PHE A 266 4.25 15.01 -19.91
CA PHE A 266 5.01 14.16 -19.00
C PHE A 266 4.98 12.70 -19.44
N LEU A 267 3.79 12.16 -19.75
CA LEU A 267 3.65 10.77 -20.19
C LEU A 267 4.42 10.50 -21.50
N ILE A 268 4.34 11.40 -22.48
CA ILE A 268 5.04 11.28 -23.77
C ILE A 268 6.55 11.20 -23.56
N VAL A 269 7.12 12.08 -22.73
CA VAL A 269 8.56 12.09 -22.43
C VAL A 269 9.02 10.76 -21.84
N HIS A 270 8.25 10.20 -20.90
CA HIS A 270 8.64 8.97 -20.21
C HIS A 270 8.47 7.73 -21.09
N ILE A 271 7.41 7.66 -21.90
CA ILE A 271 7.23 6.62 -22.91
C ILE A 271 8.39 6.67 -23.92
N ASN A 272 8.75 7.86 -24.41
CA ASN A 272 9.86 8.00 -25.35
C ASN A 272 11.20 7.56 -24.75
N ARG A 273 11.47 7.93 -23.48
CA ARG A 273 12.68 7.49 -22.77
C ARG A 273 12.75 5.97 -22.62
N LEU A 274 11.65 5.33 -22.24
CA LEU A 274 11.59 3.87 -22.11
C LEU A 274 11.85 3.17 -23.46
N ARG A 275 11.22 3.69 -24.53
CA ARG A 275 11.39 3.17 -25.90
C ARG A 275 12.85 3.30 -26.36
N ASN A 276 13.47 4.47 -26.18
CA ASN A 276 14.85 4.70 -26.58
C ASN A 276 15.84 3.80 -25.83
N ALA A 277 15.64 3.59 -24.53
CA ALA A 277 16.49 2.69 -23.74
C ALA A 277 16.46 1.26 -24.29
N GLN A 278 15.27 0.75 -24.61
CA GLN A 278 15.13 -0.60 -25.19
C GLN A 278 15.76 -0.72 -26.57
N GLU A 279 15.60 0.29 -27.43
CA GLU A 279 16.24 0.29 -28.75
C GLU A 279 17.78 0.26 -28.64
N ILE A 280 18.35 0.92 -27.62
CA ILE A 280 19.79 0.88 -27.34
C ILE A 280 20.22 -0.50 -26.85
N ASP A 281 19.49 -1.07 -25.89
CA ASP A 281 19.80 -2.40 -25.34
C ASP A 281 19.73 -3.51 -26.40
N LEU A 282 18.77 -3.43 -27.32
CA LEU A 282 18.64 -4.36 -28.44
C LEU A 282 19.79 -4.22 -29.45
N LYS A 283 20.30 -3.00 -29.66
CA LYS A 283 21.47 -2.77 -30.53
C LYS A 283 22.76 -3.29 -29.90
N ASN A 284 22.91 -3.18 -28.58
CA ASN A 284 24.09 -3.65 -27.87
C ASN A 284 24.15 -5.18 -27.71
N LYS A 285 23.03 -5.89 -27.91
CA LYS A 285 22.94 -7.36 -27.87
C LYS A 285 23.15 -8.04 -29.24
N LYS A 286 23.33 -7.27 -30.32
CA LYS A 286 23.62 -7.77 -31.68
C LYS A 286 25.08 -7.56 -32.02
#